data_AF-A0A972XS88-F1
#
_entry.id   AF-A0A972XS88-F1
#
_cell.length_a   1.000
_cell.length_b   1.000
_cell.length_c   1.000
_cell.angle_alpha   90.00
_cell.angle_beta   90.00
_cell.angle_gamma   90.00
#
_symmetry.space_group_name_H-M   'P 1'
#
loop_
_entity.id
_entity.type
_entity.pdbx_description
1 polymer ?
#
loop_
_entity_poly.entity_id
_entity_poly.type
_entity_poly.pdbx_seq_one_letter_code
_entity_poly.pdbx_strand_id
1 'polypeptide(L)'
;MSLEAPRSLPWRRWRWGFACCALLMGTACMEGYPKEDALIVNPFNMTQNQRLAAMNAIGDDAHSQRRWNYALLPGCVLRVDIDGELGPRPEFEISLLGSAIKIGRDRTDNTFNVAVAEPGTTSLGASAVLESEDWTLASRTQLLLRVLQRGCFNAVDTSASKVAVLPDKSAP
;
A
#
# COMPACT_ATOMS: atom_id res chain seq x y z
N MET A 1 -8.04 85.79 -22.39
CA MET A 1 -7.39 84.69 -23.15
C MET A 1 -6.46 83.99 -22.17
N SER A 2 -6.62 82.74 -21.76
CA SER A 2 -7.56 81.68 -22.10
C SER A 2 -7.70 80.75 -20.89
N LEU A 3 -8.90 80.20 -20.71
CA LEU A 3 -9.24 79.12 -19.78
C LEU A 3 -8.92 77.79 -20.46
N GLU A 4 -8.11 76.92 -19.85
CA GLU A 4 -8.04 75.52 -20.30
C GLU A 4 -7.99 74.56 -19.09
N ALA A 5 -8.98 73.68 -19.04
CA ALA A 5 -9.03 72.41 -18.31
C ALA A 5 -9.82 71.44 -19.23
N PRO A 6 -9.92 70.09 -19.02
CA PRO A 6 -9.22 69.14 -18.13
C PRO A 6 -8.83 67.81 -18.85
N ARG A 7 -8.57 66.71 -18.08
CA ARG A 7 -8.67 65.24 -18.37
C ARG A 7 -7.32 64.50 -18.29
N SER A 8 -7.14 63.31 -17.71
CA SER A 8 -8.02 62.32 -17.04
C SER A 8 -7.14 61.20 -16.41
N LEU A 9 -7.62 60.59 -15.33
CA LEU A 9 -6.98 59.56 -14.48
C LEU A 9 -6.46 58.28 -15.19
N PRO A 10 -5.31 57.71 -14.75
CA PRO A 10 -4.74 56.46 -15.29
C PRO A 10 -5.25 55.18 -14.57
N TRP A 11 -6.51 55.11 -14.17
CA TRP A 11 -7.04 53.94 -13.41
C TRP A 11 -7.47 52.74 -14.28
N ARG A 12 -7.50 52.91 -15.61
CA ARG A 12 -8.04 51.89 -16.52
C ARG A 12 -7.05 50.79 -16.88
N ARG A 13 -5.74 51.01 -16.77
CA ARG A 13 -4.69 50.05 -17.16
C ARG A 13 -4.47 48.94 -16.11
N TRP A 14 -4.81 49.19 -14.85
CA TRP A 14 -4.55 48.25 -13.76
C TRP A 14 -5.56 47.10 -13.69
N ARG A 15 -6.81 47.35 -14.10
CA ARG A 15 -7.89 46.34 -14.11
C ARG A 15 -7.68 45.22 -15.13
N TRP A 16 -6.93 45.49 -16.20
CA TRP A 16 -6.64 44.50 -17.24
C TRP A 16 -5.45 43.61 -16.88
N GLY A 17 -4.50 44.11 -16.09
CA GLY A 17 -3.37 43.31 -15.59
C GLY A 17 -3.80 42.18 -14.66
N PHE A 18 -4.76 42.44 -13.77
CA PHE A 18 -5.30 41.42 -12.86
C PHE A 18 -6.14 40.35 -13.57
N ALA A 19 -6.88 40.72 -14.62
CA ALA A 19 -7.74 39.79 -15.35
C ALA A 19 -6.93 38.70 -16.09
N CYS A 20 -5.74 39.02 -16.61
CA CYS A 20 -4.89 38.02 -17.28
C CYS A 20 -4.23 37.03 -16.31
N CYS A 21 -3.86 37.46 -15.08
CA CYS A 21 -3.26 36.55 -14.09
C CYS A 21 -4.27 35.53 -13.53
N ALA A 22 -5.54 35.91 -13.37
CA ALA A 22 -6.57 35.01 -12.86
C ALA A 22 -6.91 33.86 -13.83
N LEU A 23 -6.78 34.09 -15.15
CA LEU A 23 -7.05 33.08 -16.18
C LEU A 23 -5.94 32.03 -16.31
N LEU A 24 -4.70 32.34 -15.90
CA LEU A 24 -3.56 31.41 -15.99
C LEU A 24 -3.41 30.48 -14.79
N MET A 25 -4.07 30.75 -13.66
CA MET A 25 -3.99 29.90 -12.47
C MET A 25 -5.01 28.75 -12.44
N GLY A 26 -5.99 28.73 -13.35
CA GLY A 26 -7.05 27.70 -13.37
C GLY A 26 -6.64 26.35 -13.96
N THR A 27 -5.54 26.28 -14.73
CA THR A 27 -5.15 25.06 -15.45
C THR A 27 -4.11 24.22 -14.71
N ALA A 28 -3.56 24.71 -13.59
CA ALA A 28 -2.52 24.00 -12.83
C ALA A 28 -3.06 23.02 -11.77
N CYS A 29 -4.38 22.90 -11.61
CA CYS A 29 -5.01 21.94 -10.70
C CYS A 29 -5.85 20.88 -11.42
N MET A 30 -5.80 20.83 -12.76
CA MET A 30 -6.29 19.69 -13.55
C MET A 30 -5.13 18.80 -13.99
N GLU A 31 -4.06 18.76 -13.19
CA GLU A 31 -2.99 17.78 -13.35
C GLU A 31 -3.60 16.40 -13.08
N GLY A 32 -3.56 15.57 -14.13
CA GLY A 32 -4.49 14.46 -14.35
C GLY A 32 -4.55 13.44 -13.21
N TYR A 33 -5.77 13.07 -12.82
CA TYR A 33 -5.99 11.75 -12.25
C TYR A 33 -5.47 10.71 -13.25
N PRO A 34 -4.70 9.69 -12.80
CA PRO A 34 -4.19 8.65 -13.68
C PRO A 34 -5.34 8.05 -14.48
N LYS A 35 -5.26 8.15 -15.82
CA LYS A 35 -6.25 7.57 -16.76
C LYS A 35 -5.97 6.10 -17.08
N GLU A 36 -5.16 5.45 -16.26
CA GLU A 36 -4.95 4.03 -16.38
C GLU A 36 -6.10 3.34 -15.67
N ASP A 37 -7.11 2.96 -16.46
CA ASP A 37 -8.01 1.85 -16.14
C ASP A 37 -7.19 0.54 -16.13
N ALA A 38 -6.14 0.49 -15.31
CA ALA A 38 -5.59 -0.77 -14.89
C ALA A 38 -6.77 -1.50 -14.26
N LEU A 39 -7.02 -2.75 -14.67
CA LEU A 39 -7.91 -3.65 -13.95
C LEU A 39 -7.35 -3.78 -12.52
N ILE A 40 -7.71 -2.85 -11.64
CA ILE A 40 -7.47 -2.92 -10.21
C ILE A 40 -8.42 -4.01 -9.74
N VAL A 41 -7.98 -5.26 -9.89
CA VAL A 41 -8.68 -6.41 -9.36
C VAL A 41 -8.81 -6.15 -7.86
N ASN A 42 -10.04 -6.04 -7.40
CA ASN A 42 -10.35 -5.75 -6.02
C ASN A 42 -9.76 -6.87 -5.12
N PRO A 43 -8.84 -6.56 -4.17
CA PRO A 43 -8.22 -7.56 -3.29
C PRO A 43 -9.21 -8.42 -2.49
N PHE A 44 -10.42 -7.89 -2.24
CA PHE A 44 -11.48 -8.62 -1.54
C PHE A 44 -12.06 -9.77 -2.37
N ASN A 45 -12.01 -9.68 -3.71
CA ASN A 45 -12.54 -10.69 -4.63
C ASN A 45 -11.48 -11.73 -5.06
N MET A 46 -10.22 -11.55 -4.65
CA MET A 46 -9.13 -12.48 -4.97
C MET A 46 -9.18 -13.75 -4.09
N THR A 47 -8.64 -14.85 -4.58
CA THR A 47 -8.29 -16.00 -3.74
C THR A 47 -7.02 -15.72 -2.92
N GLN A 48 -6.71 -16.55 -1.91
CA GLN A 48 -5.45 -16.45 -1.16
C GLN A 48 -4.23 -16.47 -2.09
N ASN A 49 -4.21 -17.39 -3.06
CA ASN A 49 -3.10 -17.54 -4.00
C ASN A 49 -2.96 -16.34 -4.93
N GLN A 50 -4.07 -15.75 -5.37
CA GLN A 50 -4.04 -14.52 -6.18
C GLN A 50 -3.51 -13.33 -5.39
N ARG A 51 -3.84 -13.22 -4.10
CA ARG A 51 -3.27 -12.17 -3.23
C ARG A 51 -1.77 -12.35 -3.04
N LEU A 52 -1.32 -13.58 -2.81
CA LEU A 52 0.09 -13.91 -2.68
C LEU A 52 0.86 -13.62 -3.97
N ALA A 53 0.30 -14.01 -5.13
CA ALA A 53 0.90 -13.70 -6.43
C ALA A 53 0.97 -12.18 -6.68
N ALA A 54 -0.06 -11.42 -6.30
CA ALA A 54 -0.03 -9.96 -6.38
C ALA A 54 1.02 -9.35 -5.44
N MET A 55 1.22 -9.92 -4.25
CA MET A 55 2.31 -9.50 -3.37
C MET A 55 3.68 -9.78 -3.98
N ASN A 56 3.90 -10.96 -4.58
CA ASN A 56 5.18 -11.29 -5.24
C ASN A 56 5.46 -10.34 -6.42
N ALA A 57 4.45 -10.03 -7.24
CA ALA A 57 4.60 -9.06 -8.32
C ALA A 57 4.98 -7.66 -7.79
N ILE A 58 4.38 -7.21 -6.69
CA ILE A 58 4.79 -5.96 -6.04
C ILE A 58 6.21 -6.07 -5.48
N GLY A 59 6.56 -7.22 -4.89
CA GLY A 59 7.87 -7.47 -4.30
C GLY A 59 9.03 -7.42 -5.29
N ASP A 60 8.77 -7.72 -6.56
CA ASP A 60 9.72 -7.57 -7.66
C ASP A 60 9.94 -6.10 -8.06
N ASP A 61 8.89 -5.27 -7.97
CA ASP A 61 8.89 -3.87 -8.44
C ASP A 61 9.16 -2.84 -7.33
N ALA A 62 9.03 -3.24 -6.06
CA ALA A 62 8.96 -2.31 -4.93
C ALA A 62 10.24 -1.49 -4.70
N HIS A 63 11.41 -2.05 -5.01
CA HIS A 63 12.70 -1.45 -4.70
C HIS A 63 13.73 -1.82 -5.76
N SER A 64 14.53 -0.85 -6.19
CA SER A 64 15.52 -1.05 -7.28
C SER A 64 16.58 -2.11 -6.97
N GLN A 65 17.06 -2.16 -5.72
CA GLN A 65 18.12 -3.06 -5.25
C GLN A 65 17.66 -4.33 -4.51
N ARG A 66 16.35 -4.51 -4.28
CA ARG A 66 15.81 -5.59 -3.45
C ARG A 66 14.57 -6.20 -4.08
N ARG A 67 14.51 -7.53 -4.08
CA ARG A 67 13.34 -8.30 -4.50
C ARG A 67 12.79 -9.09 -3.33
N TRP A 68 11.48 -9.04 -3.18
CA TRP A 68 10.76 -9.70 -2.11
C TRP A 68 9.90 -10.81 -2.68
N ASN A 69 10.04 -12.01 -2.12
CA ASN A 69 9.18 -13.14 -2.42
C ASN A 69 8.49 -13.65 -1.17
N TYR A 70 7.31 -14.21 -1.38
CA TYR A 70 6.40 -14.62 -0.33
C TYR A 70 5.84 -16.01 -0.61
N ALA A 71 5.81 -16.83 0.44
CA ALA A 71 5.09 -18.09 0.46
C ALA A 71 4.15 -18.13 1.67
N LEU A 72 2.92 -18.61 1.46
CA LEU A 72 2.00 -18.87 2.57
C LEU A 72 2.06 -20.35 2.94
N LEU A 73 2.61 -20.64 4.12
CA LEU A 73 2.75 -21.97 4.66
C LEU A 73 1.50 -22.40 5.44
N PRO A 74 1.33 -23.72 5.71
CA PRO A 74 0.28 -24.20 6.61
C PRO A 74 0.33 -23.50 7.97
N GLY A 75 -0.84 -23.32 8.61
CA GLY A 75 -0.92 -22.58 9.87
C GLY A 75 -0.88 -21.05 9.71
N CYS A 76 -0.99 -20.54 8.48
CA CYS A 76 -1.03 -19.11 8.19
C CYS A 76 0.25 -18.37 8.57
N VAL A 77 1.37 -19.04 8.31
CA VAL A 77 2.71 -18.50 8.44
C VAL A 77 3.13 -17.95 7.08
N LEU A 78 3.51 -16.67 7.05
CA LEU A 78 4.07 -16.02 5.87
C LEU A 78 5.59 -16.19 5.93
N ARG A 79 6.15 -16.92 4.97
CA ARG A 79 7.59 -16.93 4.73
C ARG A 79 7.96 -15.77 3.80
N VAL A 80 9.02 -15.07 4.14
CA VAL A 80 9.54 -13.93 3.40
C VAL A 80 10.98 -14.23 2.98
N ASP A 81 11.21 -14.13 1.68
CA ASP A 81 12.50 -14.32 1.03
C ASP A 81 12.94 -12.97 0.45
N ILE A 82 14.14 -12.51 0.78
CA ILE A 82 14.67 -11.23 0.29
C ILE A 82 15.96 -11.48 -0.47
N ASP A 83 15.98 -11.10 -1.73
CA ASP A 83 17.16 -11.11 -2.58
C ASP A 83 17.53 -9.68 -2.99
N GLY A 84 18.78 -9.45 -3.42
CA GLY A 84 19.24 -8.13 -3.82
C GLY A 84 20.70 -8.12 -4.27
N GLU A 85 21.23 -6.93 -4.54
CA GLU A 85 22.61 -6.77 -5.03
C GLU A 85 23.68 -7.29 -4.05
N LEU A 86 23.38 -7.28 -2.75
CA LEU A 86 24.24 -7.82 -1.69
C LEU A 86 24.09 -9.35 -1.51
N GLY A 87 23.27 -9.99 -2.34
CA GLY A 87 22.92 -11.41 -2.26
C GLY A 87 21.70 -11.69 -1.39
N PRO A 88 21.29 -12.98 -1.31
CA PRO A 88 20.11 -13.40 -0.58
C PRO A 88 20.31 -13.18 0.92
N ARG A 89 19.30 -12.60 1.57
CA ARG A 89 19.22 -12.51 3.03
C ARG A 89 18.62 -13.81 3.59
N PRO A 90 18.84 -14.11 4.89
CA PRO A 90 18.16 -15.22 5.55
C PRO A 90 16.64 -15.08 5.41
N GLU A 91 15.99 -16.16 4.98
CA GLU A 91 14.53 -16.27 4.99
C GLU A 91 14.02 -16.20 6.44
N PHE A 92 12.82 -15.65 6.61
CA PHE A 92 12.17 -15.64 7.92
C PHE A 92 10.67 -15.86 7.79
N GLU A 93 10.08 -16.32 8.87
CA GLU A 93 8.68 -16.69 8.96
C GLU A 93 7.96 -15.81 9.97
N ILE A 94 6.73 -15.42 9.63
CA ILE A 94 5.88 -14.58 10.49
C ILE A 94 4.51 -15.24 10.60
N SER A 95 4.03 -15.45 11.82
CA SER A 95 2.63 -15.82 12.01
C SER A 95 1.74 -14.66 11.61
N LEU A 96 0.80 -14.86 10.68
CA LEU A 96 -0.16 -13.81 10.34
C LEU A 96 -1.29 -13.72 11.38
N LEU A 97 -1.61 -14.80 12.09
CA LEU A 97 -2.74 -14.82 13.01
C LEU A 97 -2.47 -13.94 14.24
N GLY A 98 -3.34 -12.96 14.47
CA GLY A 98 -3.24 -12.00 15.58
C GLY A 98 -2.20 -10.90 15.40
N SER A 99 -1.41 -10.94 14.33
CA SER A 99 -0.35 -9.96 14.07
C SER A 99 -0.90 -8.61 13.60
N ALA A 100 -0.21 -7.54 13.97
CA ALA A 100 -0.55 -6.18 13.57
C ALA A 100 0.29 -5.76 12.35
N ILE A 101 -0.39 -5.34 11.28
CA ILE A 101 0.24 -4.88 10.03
C ILE A 101 0.28 -3.35 10.02
N LYS A 102 1.47 -2.77 9.95
CA LYS A 102 1.72 -1.32 9.97
C LYS A 102 2.48 -0.89 8.73
N ILE A 103 2.29 0.36 8.35
CA ILE A 103 3.07 1.03 7.31
C ILE A 103 3.73 2.26 7.95
N GLY A 104 4.99 2.49 7.63
CA GLY A 104 5.77 3.61 8.11
C GLY A 104 6.67 4.14 7.01
N ARG A 105 7.17 5.36 7.19
CA ARG A 105 8.17 5.93 6.28
C ARG A 105 9.54 5.85 6.96
N ASP A 106 10.50 5.23 6.28
CA ASP A 106 11.91 5.36 6.62
C ASP A 106 12.43 6.65 6.00
N ARG A 107 12.97 7.54 6.83
CA ARG A 107 13.51 8.83 6.38
C ARG A 107 14.98 8.71 5.96
N THR A 108 15.67 7.68 6.41
CA THR A 108 17.08 7.44 6.12
C THR A 108 17.23 7.05 4.66
N ASP A 109 16.42 6.07 4.24
CA ASP A 109 16.46 5.50 2.89
C ASP A 109 15.37 6.09 1.98
N ASN A 110 14.54 6.99 2.52
CA ASN A 110 13.39 7.60 1.84
C ASN A 110 12.40 6.57 1.26
N THR A 111 12.24 5.44 1.95
CA THR A 111 11.36 4.34 1.57
C THR A 111 10.13 4.24 2.49
N PHE A 112 9.15 3.44 2.07
CA PHE A 112 7.98 3.07 2.83
C PHE A 112 8.09 1.61 3.25
N ASN A 113 8.10 1.38 4.56
CA ASN A 113 8.24 0.06 5.14
C ASN A 113 6.86 -0.46 5.60
N VAL A 114 6.50 -1.65 5.13
CA VAL A 114 5.36 -2.42 5.64
C VAL A 114 5.92 -3.46 6.60
N ALA A 115 5.55 -3.36 7.88
CA ALA A 115 6.04 -4.24 8.92
C ALA A 115 4.89 -5.00 9.58
N VAL A 116 5.20 -6.22 10.03
CA VAL A 116 4.27 -7.09 10.76
C VAL A 116 4.83 -7.32 12.15
N ALA A 117 4.04 -6.95 13.16
CA ALA A 117 4.35 -7.19 14.57
C ALA A 117 3.50 -8.35 15.08
N GLU A 118 4.16 -9.38 15.59
CA GLU A 118 3.49 -10.51 16.22
C GLU A 118 2.69 -10.11 17.48
N PRO A 119 1.70 -10.92 17.91
CA PRO A 119 0.92 -10.62 19.10
C PRO A 119 1.82 -10.46 20.33
N GLY A 120 1.66 -9.35 21.05
CA GLY A 120 2.42 -9.09 22.29
C GLY A 120 3.85 -8.58 22.08
N THR A 121 4.31 -8.38 20.85
CA THR A 121 5.61 -7.76 20.60
C THR A 121 5.52 -6.24 20.54
N THR A 122 6.58 -5.55 20.99
CA THR A 122 6.70 -4.09 20.84
C THR A 122 7.06 -3.73 19.40
N SER A 123 7.00 -2.45 19.03
CA SER A 123 7.37 -2.00 17.68
C SER A 123 8.81 -2.34 17.27
N LEU A 124 9.70 -2.61 18.24
CA LEU A 124 11.07 -3.07 18.00
C LEU A 124 11.13 -4.54 17.53
N GLY A 125 10.08 -5.33 17.77
CA GLY A 125 9.93 -6.70 17.31
C GLY A 125 9.07 -6.84 16.05
N ALA A 126 8.89 -5.76 15.28
CA ALA A 126 8.18 -5.81 14.02
C ALA A 126 9.14 -6.21 12.89
N SER A 127 8.77 -7.25 12.15
CA SER A 127 9.54 -7.72 10.99
C SER A 127 9.13 -6.94 9.75
N ALA A 128 10.10 -6.39 9.01
CA ALA A 128 9.84 -5.74 7.73
C ALA A 128 9.42 -6.79 6.70
N VAL A 129 8.25 -6.62 6.09
CA VAL A 129 7.69 -7.52 5.07
C VAL A 129 7.79 -6.92 3.67
N LEU A 130 7.84 -5.59 3.56
CA LEU A 130 8.17 -4.93 2.32
C LEU A 130 8.85 -3.61 2.62
N GLU A 131 9.85 -3.27 1.83
CA GLU A 131 10.35 -1.91 1.73
C GLU A 131 10.20 -1.45 0.28
N SER A 132 9.55 -0.29 0.08
CA SER A 132 9.28 0.23 -1.25
C SER A 132 9.64 1.70 -1.40
N GLU A 133 10.13 2.06 -2.59
CA GLU A 133 10.34 3.45 -3.00
C GLU A 133 9.01 4.14 -3.36
N ASP A 134 7.92 3.38 -3.58
CA ASP A 134 6.58 3.87 -3.93
C ASP A 134 5.56 3.63 -2.81
N TRP A 135 4.92 4.72 -2.37
CA TRP A 135 3.83 4.69 -1.39
C TRP A 135 2.64 3.83 -1.82
N THR A 136 2.33 3.81 -3.12
CA THR A 136 1.20 3.08 -3.70
C THR A 136 1.41 1.59 -3.56
N LEU A 137 2.63 1.11 -3.88
CA LEU A 137 3.02 -0.28 -3.73
C LEU A 137 3.00 -0.71 -2.25
N ALA A 138 3.57 0.10 -1.36
CA ALA A 138 3.54 -0.17 0.08
C ALA A 138 2.10 -0.24 0.64
N SER A 139 1.24 0.72 0.26
CA SER A 139 -0.17 0.74 0.68
C SER A 139 -0.95 -0.45 0.15
N ARG A 140 -0.69 -0.85 -1.10
CA ARG A 140 -1.33 -2.00 -1.73
C ARG A 140 -0.91 -3.30 -1.05
N THR A 141 0.37 -3.46 -0.72
CA THR A 141 0.87 -4.61 0.03
C THR A 141 0.30 -4.67 1.44
N GLN A 142 0.19 -3.55 2.14
CA GLN A 142 -0.48 -3.50 3.44
C GLN A 142 -1.94 -4.00 3.35
N LEU A 143 -2.68 -3.57 2.34
CA LEU A 143 -4.05 -4.03 2.12
C LEU A 143 -4.09 -5.53 1.79
N LEU A 144 -3.24 -6.00 0.88
CA LEU A 144 -3.15 -7.42 0.52
C LEU A 144 -2.86 -8.30 1.74
N LEU A 145 -1.89 -7.91 2.58
CA LEU A 145 -1.57 -8.60 3.83
C LEU A 145 -2.78 -8.67 4.78
N ARG A 146 -3.53 -7.58 4.95
CA ARG A 146 -4.72 -7.57 5.82
C ARG A 146 -5.81 -8.52 5.30
N VAL A 147 -6.03 -8.54 3.99
CA VAL A 147 -7.05 -9.43 3.40
C VAL A 147 -6.56 -10.89 3.40
N LEU A 148 -5.26 -11.13 3.21
CA LEU A 148 -4.62 -12.44 3.32
C LEU A 148 -4.78 -13.01 4.75
N GLN A 149 -4.49 -12.17 5.75
CA GLN A 149 -4.68 -12.46 7.17
C GLN A 149 -6.16 -12.76 7.49
N ARG A 150 -7.10 -12.01 6.92
CA ARG A 150 -8.53 -12.32 7.07
C ARG A 150 -8.93 -13.66 6.46
N GLY A 151 -8.40 -13.98 5.28
CA GLY A 151 -8.60 -15.29 4.65
C GLY A 151 -8.10 -16.44 5.52
N CYS A 152 -7.03 -16.19 6.29
CA CYS A 152 -6.47 -17.10 7.26
C CYS A 152 -7.41 -17.40 8.43
N PHE A 153 -8.02 -16.37 9.05
CA PHE A 153 -9.01 -16.58 10.11
C PHE A 153 -10.20 -17.43 9.64
N ASN A 154 -10.76 -17.12 8.45
CA ASN A 154 -11.89 -17.87 7.91
C ASN A 154 -11.58 -19.37 7.68
N ALA A 155 -10.35 -19.70 7.27
CA ALA A 155 -9.92 -21.08 7.05
C ALA A 155 -9.77 -21.88 8.36
N VAL A 156 -9.28 -21.23 9.41
CA VAL A 156 -9.20 -21.81 10.76
C VAL A 156 -10.61 -22.08 11.30
N ASP A 157 -11.53 -21.12 11.20
CA ASP A 157 -12.91 -21.27 11.67
C ASP A 157 -13.64 -22.41 10.95
N THR A 158 -13.47 -22.50 9.62
CA THR A 158 -14.05 -23.59 8.82
C THR A 158 -13.50 -24.96 9.24
N SER A 159 -12.20 -25.03 9.55
CA SER A 159 -11.56 -26.26 9.99
C SER A 159 -12.03 -26.68 11.39
N ALA A 160 -12.13 -25.74 12.32
CA ALA A 160 -12.66 -25.98 13.67
C ALA A 160 -14.12 -26.45 13.62
N SER A 161 -14.95 -25.82 12.79
CA SER A 161 -16.35 -26.22 12.62
C SER A 161 -16.49 -27.61 11.99
N LYS A 162 -15.60 -28.02 11.08
CA LYS A 162 -15.59 -29.36 10.48
C LYS A 162 -15.21 -30.44 11.49
N VAL A 163 -14.28 -30.15 12.40
CA VAL A 163 -13.89 -31.06 13.49
C VAL A 163 -15.05 -31.26 14.48
N ALA A 164 -15.79 -30.20 14.81
CA ALA A 164 -16.94 -30.28 15.71
C ALA A 164 -18.14 -31.08 15.17
N VAL A 165 -18.20 -31.34 13.85
CA VAL A 165 -19.33 -32.02 13.19
C VAL A 165 -19.04 -33.51 12.91
N LEU A 166 -17.83 -34.01 13.16
CA LEU A 166 -17.57 -35.46 13.08
C LEU A 166 -18.32 -36.18 14.22
N PRO A 167 -19.36 -37.00 13.90
CA PRO A 167 -20.04 -37.76 14.92
C PRO A 167 -19.10 -38.85 15.44
N ASP A 168 -19.00 -38.92 16.76
CA ASP A 168 -18.43 -40.03 17.51
C ASP A 168 -19.04 -41.35 17.03
N LYS A 169 -18.31 -42.07 16.17
CA LYS A 169 -18.65 -43.43 15.78
C LYS A 169 -18.08 -44.38 16.83
N SER A 170 -18.63 -44.30 18.03
CA SER A 170 -18.50 -45.31 19.06
C SER A 170 -19.46 -46.47 18.78
N ALA A 171 -18.91 -47.54 18.19
CA ALA A 171 -19.32 -48.95 18.27
C ALA A 171 -20.77 -49.30 17.79
N PRO A 172 -21.19 -50.59 17.72
CA PRO A 172 -20.66 -51.82 18.34
C PRO A 172 -19.58 -52.55 17.54
#